data_AF-A0AAI8BTB8-F1
#
_entry.id   AF-A0AAI8BTB8-F1
#
_cell.length_a   1.000
_cell.length_b   1.000
_cell.length_c   1.000
_cell.angle_alpha   90.00
_cell.angle_beta   90.00
_cell.angle_gamma   90.00
#
_symmetry.space_group_name_H-M   'P 1'
#
loop_
_entity.id
_entity.type
_entity.pdbx_description
1 polymer ?
#
loop_
_entity_poly.entity_id
_entity_poly.type
_entity_poly.pdbx_seq_one_letter_code
_entity_poly.pdbx_strand_id
1 'polypeptide(L)'
;MIGKSSKTSESLMKEMAQKAKIAEKDLALLKEELHKIVITATGYNKVKDIDQNAFLKIQKKDPKGLIIPSRGVFPIDGESKAFYFDDHKATSIGPYCELSTVDYDEFPIQEYYQKVTVKSLPIWEEVIHRYPELHKLIVKLAPEFPWTLYKTAKSQIITPTPLIQLGGYPQWIINDIDFRKIKGKELKFQYLNSRSRKGYFEFESEGNLGDLCFFQRD
;
A
#
# COMPACT_ATOMS: atom_id res chain seq x y z
N MET A 1 11.48 30.18 -0.99
CA MET A 1 10.18 29.69 -1.49
C MET A 1 9.69 28.60 -0.55
N ILE A 2 8.75 28.93 0.33
CA ILE A 2 8.25 28.04 1.38
C ILE A 2 7.16 27.16 0.76
N GLY A 3 7.39 25.85 0.73
CA GLY A 3 6.44 24.87 0.21
C GLY A 3 5.12 24.94 0.99
N LYS A 4 4.02 25.25 0.28
CA LYS A 4 2.68 25.22 0.86
C LYS A 4 2.35 23.76 1.23
N SER A 5 2.12 23.55 2.53
CA SER A 5 1.97 22.23 3.15
C SER A 5 0.80 21.42 2.60
N SER A 6 0.98 20.11 2.47
CA SER A 6 -0.05 19.13 2.06
C SER A 6 -1.29 19.12 2.98
N LYS A 7 -1.18 19.63 4.21
CA LYS A 7 -2.29 19.80 5.16
C LYS A 7 -3.38 20.76 4.65
N THR A 8 -3.00 21.80 3.91
CA THR A 8 -3.96 22.78 3.37
C THR A 8 -4.87 22.15 2.31
N SER A 9 -4.32 21.30 1.45
CA SER A 9 -5.04 20.57 0.41
C SER A 9 -6.01 19.53 0.97
N GLU A 10 -5.61 18.71 1.95
CA GLU A 10 -6.51 17.70 2.54
C GLU A 10 -7.70 18.32 3.28
N SER A 11 -7.49 19.43 3.99
CA SER A 11 -8.57 20.13 4.71
C SER A 11 -9.56 20.80 3.75
N LEU A 12 -9.05 21.51 2.73
CA LEU A 12 -9.87 22.08 1.65
C LEU A 12 -10.65 20.98 0.91
N MET A 13 -10.02 19.85 0.61
CA MET A 13 -10.68 18.72 -0.04
C MET A 13 -11.76 18.06 0.83
N LYS A 14 -11.59 18.00 2.17
CA LYS A 14 -12.62 17.50 3.09
C LYS A 14 -13.84 18.42 3.16
N GLU A 15 -13.64 19.75 3.18
CA GLU A 15 -14.75 20.71 3.12
C GLU A 15 -15.48 20.68 1.77
N MET A 16 -14.75 20.52 0.67
CA MET A 16 -15.31 20.39 -0.68
C MET A 16 -16.10 19.08 -0.86
N ALA A 17 -15.65 17.98 -0.25
CA ALA A 17 -16.37 16.70 -0.27
C ALA A 17 -17.75 16.76 0.41
N GLN A 18 -17.94 17.62 1.41
CA GLN A 18 -19.24 17.83 2.06
C GLN A 18 -20.24 18.60 1.18
N LYS A 19 -19.77 19.32 0.15
CA LYS A 19 -20.60 20.16 -0.73
C LYS A 19 -20.94 19.51 -2.06
N ALA A 20 -20.21 18.47 -2.48
CA ALA A 20 -20.40 17.85 -3.78
C ALA A 20 -21.67 16.97 -3.81
N LYS A 21 -22.71 17.41 -4.55
CA LYS A 21 -23.80 16.51 -4.96
C LYS A 21 -23.29 15.60 -6.08
N ILE A 22 -22.83 14.41 -5.73
CA ILE A 22 -22.48 13.37 -6.70
C ILE A 22 -23.78 12.80 -7.29
N ALA A 23 -23.95 12.91 -8.62
CA ALA A 23 -25.07 12.27 -9.27
C ALA A 23 -24.87 10.74 -9.31
N GLU A 24 -25.90 9.99 -8.95
CA GLU A 24 -25.85 8.53 -8.87
C GLU A 24 -25.48 7.87 -10.20
N LYS A 25 -25.98 8.42 -11.32
CA LYS A 25 -25.65 7.96 -12.68
C LYS A 25 -24.16 8.07 -13.00
N ASP A 26 -23.51 9.15 -12.54
CA ASP A 26 -22.09 9.41 -12.82
C ASP A 26 -21.20 8.52 -11.95
N LEU A 27 -21.65 8.27 -10.72
CA LEU A 27 -21.04 7.30 -9.82
C LEU A 27 -21.13 5.86 -10.37
N ALA A 28 -22.29 5.47 -10.89
CA ALA A 28 -22.50 4.16 -11.50
C ALA A 28 -21.60 3.97 -12.74
N LEU A 29 -21.61 4.94 -13.65
CA LEU A 29 -20.75 4.94 -14.84
C LEU A 29 -19.27 4.84 -14.47
N LEU A 30 -18.80 5.65 -13.51
CA LEU A 30 -17.40 5.60 -13.10
C LEU A 30 -17.05 4.25 -12.47
N LYS A 31 -17.96 3.65 -11.68
CA LYS A 31 -17.71 2.32 -11.12
C LYS A 31 -17.51 1.27 -12.19
N GLU A 32 -18.30 1.29 -13.27
CA GLU A 32 -18.12 0.36 -14.39
C GLU A 32 -16.74 0.50 -15.03
N GLU A 33 -16.30 1.74 -15.29
CA GLU A 33 -14.95 1.98 -15.83
C GLU A 33 -13.84 1.58 -14.87
N LEU A 34 -14.01 1.81 -13.56
CA LEU A 34 -13.03 1.40 -12.56
C LEU A 34 -12.91 -0.12 -12.48
N HIS A 35 -14.00 -0.88 -12.60
CA HIS A 35 -13.95 -2.35 -12.59
C HIS A 35 -13.05 -2.93 -13.70
N LYS A 36 -12.89 -2.23 -14.83
CA LYS A 36 -12.01 -2.65 -15.94
C LYS A 36 -10.52 -2.61 -15.57
N ILE A 37 -10.15 -1.82 -14.56
CA ILE A 37 -8.76 -1.63 -14.13
C ILE A 37 -8.50 -2.14 -12.70
N VAL A 38 -9.48 -2.80 -12.09
CA VAL A 38 -9.29 -3.48 -10.80
C VAL A 38 -8.28 -4.60 -10.99
N ILE A 39 -7.29 -4.65 -10.13
CA ILE A 39 -6.35 -5.76 -10.03
C ILE A 39 -6.60 -6.47 -8.69
N THR A 40 -6.58 -7.80 -8.74
CA THR A 40 -6.66 -8.62 -7.54
C THR A 40 -5.27 -8.83 -6.97
N ALA A 41 -5.13 -8.52 -5.68
CA ALA A 41 -3.92 -8.74 -4.90
C ALA A 41 -4.18 -9.73 -3.75
N THR A 42 -3.11 -10.21 -3.14
CA THR A 42 -3.20 -11.05 -1.94
C THR A 42 -2.96 -10.18 -0.70
N GLY A 43 -3.86 -10.24 0.27
CA GLY A 43 -3.72 -9.56 1.55
C GLY A 43 -3.52 -10.52 2.71
N TYR A 44 -2.87 -10.05 3.77
CA TYR A 44 -2.70 -10.78 5.03
C TYR A 44 -3.05 -9.87 6.21
N ASN A 45 -4.07 -10.26 6.96
CA ASN A 45 -4.48 -9.60 8.19
C ASN A 45 -3.99 -10.40 9.39
N LYS A 46 -3.26 -9.75 10.30
CA LYS A 46 -2.71 -10.41 11.47
C LYS A 46 -3.83 -10.88 12.39
N VAL A 47 -3.81 -12.16 12.76
CA VAL A 47 -4.73 -12.76 13.73
C VAL A 47 -4.04 -13.08 15.06
N LYS A 48 -2.72 -13.33 15.03
CA LYS A 48 -1.94 -13.71 16.21
C LYS A 48 -0.51 -13.14 16.13
N ASP A 49 0.10 -12.91 17.29
CA ASP A 49 1.53 -12.59 17.38
C ASP A 49 2.41 -13.81 17.05
N ILE A 50 3.50 -13.56 16.32
CA ILE A 50 4.51 -14.57 16.00
C ILE A 50 5.45 -14.70 17.21
N ASP A 51 5.62 -15.92 17.71
CA ASP A 51 6.69 -16.24 18.66
C ASP A 51 8.04 -16.17 17.93
N GLN A 52 8.80 -15.12 18.22
CA GLN A 52 10.09 -14.85 17.58
C GLN A 52 11.15 -15.90 17.90
N ASN A 53 10.98 -16.67 18.98
CA ASN A 53 11.94 -17.70 19.38
C ASN A 53 11.68 -19.04 18.70
N ALA A 54 10.46 -19.28 18.19
CA ALA A 54 10.09 -20.52 17.54
C ALA A 54 10.74 -20.70 16.15
N PHE A 55 11.19 -19.61 15.51
CA PHE A 55 11.62 -19.60 14.11
C PHE A 55 13.10 -19.22 13.94
N LEU A 56 14.00 -20.05 14.49
CA LEU A 56 15.46 -19.81 14.47
C LEU A 56 16.05 -19.63 13.06
N LYS A 57 15.51 -20.34 12.05
CA LYS A 57 15.97 -20.29 10.65
C LYS A 57 15.86 -18.90 10.01
N ILE A 58 14.89 -18.11 10.47
CA ILE A 58 14.64 -16.76 9.96
C ILE A 58 14.91 -15.71 11.05
N GLN A 59 15.60 -16.05 12.13
CA GLN A 59 15.89 -15.09 13.18
C GLN A 59 16.97 -14.12 12.71
N LYS A 60 16.68 -12.83 12.80
CA LYS A 60 17.65 -11.77 12.54
C LYS A 60 17.96 -11.02 13.83
N LYS A 61 19.21 -10.62 14.00
CA LYS A 61 19.67 -9.84 15.15
C LYS A 61 20.25 -8.51 14.70
N ASP A 62 20.07 -7.49 15.52
CA ASP A 62 20.74 -6.21 15.33
C ASP A 62 22.21 -6.28 15.79
N PRO A 63 23.02 -5.23 15.57
CA PRO A 63 24.43 -5.23 15.98
C PRO A 63 24.67 -5.41 17.48
N LYS A 64 23.64 -5.23 18.31
CA LYS A 64 23.69 -5.46 19.77
C LYS A 64 23.25 -6.89 20.15
N GLY A 65 22.97 -7.74 19.16
CA GLY A 65 22.54 -9.12 19.36
C GLY A 65 21.05 -9.27 19.71
N LEU A 66 20.26 -8.19 19.66
CA LEU A 66 18.82 -8.25 19.95
C LEU A 66 18.04 -8.72 18.72
N ILE A 67 17.04 -9.56 18.93
CA ILE A 67 16.20 -10.08 17.85
C ILE A 67 15.40 -8.94 17.21
N ILE A 68 15.43 -8.88 15.89
CA ILE A 68 14.60 -7.99 15.08
C ILE A 68 13.30 -8.74 14.77
N PRO A 69 12.12 -8.18 15.09
CA PRO A 69 10.86 -8.88 14.90
C PRO A 69 10.63 -9.27 13.43
N SER A 70 10.50 -10.56 13.17
CA SER A 70 9.95 -11.09 11.92
C SER A 70 8.44 -10.96 11.93
N ARG A 71 7.91 -10.49 10.80
CA ARG A 71 6.49 -10.39 10.50
C ARG A 71 5.99 -11.59 9.70
N GLY A 72 6.85 -12.55 9.41
CA GLY A 72 6.53 -13.78 8.69
C GLY A 72 7.30 -13.90 7.38
N VAL A 73 7.08 -15.03 6.71
CA VAL A 73 7.64 -15.33 5.39
C VAL A 73 6.52 -15.31 4.37
N PHE A 74 6.76 -14.65 3.24
CA PHE A 74 5.78 -14.42 2.19
C PHE A 74 6.33 -14.87 0.84
N PRO A 75 5.50 -15.51 -0.01
CA PRO A 75 5.89 -15.87 -1.36
C PRO A 75 5.80 -14.65 -2.27
N ILE A 76 6.95 -14.13 -2.71
CA ILE A 76 7.06 -12.94 -3.54
C ILE A 76 7.90 -13.29 -4.77
N ASP A 77 7.31 -13.16 -5.95
CA ASP A 77 7.94 -13.52 -7.24
C ASP A 77 8.52 -14.95 -7.28
N GLY A 78 7.88 -15.89 -6.57
CA GLY A 78 8.32 -17.29 -6.50
C GLY A 78 9.39 -17.57 -5.46
N GLU A 79 9.87 -16.55 -4.73
CA GLU A 79 10.82 -16.70 -3.64
C GLU A 79 10.14 -16.57 -2.27
N SER A 80 10.64 -17.28 -1.28
CA SER A 80 10.28 -17.04 0.12
C SER A 80 11.07 -15.88 0.69
N LYS A 81 10.36 -14.85 1.14
CA LYS A 81 10.97 -13.67 1.74
C LYS A 81 10.46 -13.40 3.15
N ALA A 82 11.38 -13.35 4.10
CA ALA A 82 11.10 -12.97 5.47
C ALA A 82 11.06 -11.44 5.59
N PHE A 83 9.97 -10.90 6.14
CA PHE A 83 9.86 -9.46 6.40
C PHE A 83 10.19 -9.15 7.85
N TYR A 84 11.19 -8.30 8.07
CA TYR A 84 11.63 -7.83 9.38
C TYR A 84 11.19 -6.39 9.58
N PHE A 85 10.46 -6.13 10.65
CA PHE A 85 9.99 -4.79 10.94
C PHE A 85 9.82 -4.57 12.44
N ASP A 86 10.59 -3.63 12.99
CA ASP A 86 10.42 -3.16 14.37
C ASP A 86 9.62 -1.85 14.38
N ASP A 87 8.36 -1.90 14.81
CA ASP A 87 7.49 -0.71 14.85
C ASP A 87 8.06 0.42 15.73
N HIS A 88 8.91 0.11 16.71
CA HIS A 88 9.47 1.10 17.63
C HIS A 88 10.78 1.69 17.11
N LYS A 89 11.62 0.87 16.47
CA LYS A 89 12.96 1.29 16.00
C LYS A 89 13.04 1.69 14.53
N ALA A 90 12.17 1.18 13.67
CA ALA A 90 12.22 1.46 12.24
C ALA A 90 11.90 2.92 11.95
N THR A 91 12.87 3.67 11.42
CA THR A 91 12.71 5.07 10.96
C THR A 91 13.10 5.27 9.50
N SER A 92 13.68 4.25 8.87
CA SER A 92 14.09 4.21 7.48
C SER A 92 14.28 2.77 7.04
N ILE A 93 14.50 2.54 5.74
CA ILE A 93 14.98 1.26 5.22
C ILE A 93 16.33 0.94 5.86
N GLY A 94 16.48 -0.30 6.35
CA GLY A 94 17.69 -0.72 7.03
C GLY A 94 17.44 -1.93 7.94
N PRO A 95 18.29 -2.17 8.95
CA PRO A 95 18.27 -3.43 9.69
C PRO A 95 16.93 -3.71 10.40
N TYR A 96 16.21 -2.67 10.80
CA TYR A 96 14.91 -2.77 11.49
C TYR A 96 13.69 -2.74 10.55
N CYS A 97 13.93 -2.66 9.23
CA CYS A 97 12.90 -2.59 8.21
C CYS A 97 13.46 -3.14 6.89
N GLU A 98 13.32 -4.44 6.70
CA GLU A 98 13.93 -5.16 5.59
C GLU A 98 13.08 -6.35 5.16
N LEU A 99 13.13 -6.65 3.87
CA LEU A 99 12.65 -7.89 3.32
C LEU A 99 13.85 -8.68 2.80
N SER A 100 14.06 -9.89 3.32
CA SER A 100 15.22 -10.73 2.97
C SER A 100 14.75 -12.05 2.37
N THR A 101 15.36 -12.49 1.27
CA THR A 101 15.16 -13.85 0.75
C THR A 101 15.69 -14.87 1.76
N VAL A 102 14.90 -15.92 2.00
CA VAL A 102 15.22 -16.98 2.96
C VAL A 102 14.91 -18.35 2.36
N ASP A 103 15.71 -19.35 2.71
CA ASP A 103 15.42 -20.75 2.40
C ASP A 103 14.51 -21.35 3.50
N TYR A 104 13.24 -20.90 3.50
CA TYR A 104 12.27 -21.36 4.50
C TYR A 104 10.80 -21.25 4.04
N ASP A 105 10.39 -22.21 3.21
CA ASP A 105 9.02 -22.28 2.67
C ASP A 105 7.97 -22.82 3.67
N GLU A 106 8.41 -23.45 4.77
CA GLU A 106 7.55 -24.12 5.74
C GLU A 106 6.92 -23.17 6.78
N PHE A 107 7.12 -21.86 6.67
CA PHE A 107 6.58 -20.92 7.65
C PHE A 107 5.03 -20.98 7.65
N PRO A 108 4.38 -21.27 8.79
CA PRO A 108 2.94 -21.48 8.85
C PRO A 108 2.20 -20.12 8.89
N ILE A 109 2.27 -19.36 7.79
CA ILE A 109 1.76 -17.97 7.73
C ILE A 109 0.27 -17.89 8.12
N GLN A 110 -0.51 -18.93 7.86
CA GLN A 110 -1.94 -19.04 8.12
C GLN A 110 -2.28 -19.14 9.61
N GLU A 111 -1.34 -19.58 10.46
CA GLU A 111 -1.54 -19.56 11.91
C GLU A 111 -1.50 -18.13 12.48
N TYR A 112 -0.80 -17.23 11.81
CA TYR A 112 -0.55 -15.87 12.26
C TYR A 112 -1.33 -14.82 11.48
N TYR A 113 -1.74 -15.17 10.25
CA TYR A 113 -2.46 -14.29 9.35
C TYR A 113 -3.64 -14.96 8.66
N GLN A 114 -4.73 -14.21 8.59
CA GLN A 114 -5.82 -14.50 7.69
C GLN A 114 -5.47 -13.97 6.29
N LYS A 115 -5.36 -14.88 5.31
CA LYS A 115 -5.24 -14.52 3.89
C LYS A 115 -6.57 -13.99 3.36
N VAL A 116 -6.54 -12.88 2.64
CA VAL A 116 -7.72 -12.24 2.04
C VAL A 116 -7.46 -11.85 0.59
N THR A 117 -8.52 -11.80 -0.22
CA THR A 117 -8.46 -11.27 -1.59
C THR A 117 -8.66 -9.76 -1.56
N VAL A 118 -7.72 -9.02 -2.13
CA VAL A 118 -7.76 -7.55 -2.15
C VAL A 118 -8.11 -7.05 -3.53
N LYS A 119 -9.26 -6.38 -3.66
CA LYS A 119 -9.58 -5.59 -4.85
C LYS A 119 -8.84 -4.27 -4.75
N SER A 120 -7.86 -4.09 -5.62
CA SER A 120 -6.99 -2.93 -5.63
C SER A 120 -7.29 -2.02 -6.81
N LEU A 121 -7.34 -0.72 -6.55
CA LEU A 121 -7.42 0.34 -7.55
C LEU A 121 -6.26 1.31 -7.36
N PRO A 122 -5.82 2.00 -8.44
CA PRO A 122 -4.72 2.95 -8.40
C PRO A 122 -5.00 4.09 -7.44
N ILE A 123 -4.02 4.97 -7.26
CA ILE A 123 -4.23 6.25 -6.58
C ILE A 123 -4.54 7.34 -7.59
N TRP A 124 -5.02 8.49 -7.13
CA TRP A 124 -5.48 9.55 -8.03
C TRP A 124 -4.39 10.01 -9.00
N GLU A 125 -3.17 10.20 -8.52
CA GLU A 125 -2.02 10.60 -9.33
C GLU A 125 -1.69 9.53 -10.38
N GLU A 126 -1.82 8.25 -10.04
CA GLU A 126 -1.65 7.18 -11.02
C GLU A 126 -2.78 7.18 -12.06
N VAL A 127 -4.03 7.50 -11.68
CA VAL A 127 -5.13 7.70 -12.64
C VAL A 127 -4.80 8.83 -13.62
N ILE A 128 -4.30 9.97 -13.15
CA ILE A 128 -3.91 11.10 -14.00
C ILE A 128 -2.85 10.69 -15.03
N HIS A 129 -1.86 9.89 -14.62
CA HIS A 129 -0.68 9.61 -15.44
C HIS A 129 -0.75 8.32 -16.26
N ARG A 130 -1.37 7.26 -15.73
CA ARG A 130 -1.44 5.94 -16.35
C ARG A 130 -2.78 5.68 -17.06
N TYR A 131 -3.84 6.38 -16.66
CA TYR A 131 -5.19 6.24 -17.22
C TYR A 131 -5.77 7.59 -17.67
N PRO A 132 -5.11 8.31 -18.60
CA PRO A 132 -5.50 9.67 -18.97
C PRO A 132 -6.94 9.78 -19.51
N GLU A 133 -7.44 8.76 -20.21
CA GLU A 133 -8.84 8.74 -20.70
C GLU A 133 -9.85 8.58 -19.56
N LEU A 134 -9.54 7.74 -18.57
CA LEU A 134 -10.33 7.63 -17.35
C LEU A 134 -10.32 8.95 -16.56
N HIS A 135 -9.15 9.58 -16.43
CA HIS A 135 -9.03 10.89 -15.79
C HIS A 135 -9.90 11.96 -16.49
N LYS A 136 -9.83 12.04 -17.83
CA LYS A 136 -10.67 12.95 -18.62
C LYS A 136 -12.16 12.68 -18.40
N LEU A 137 -12.57 11.42 -18.35
CA LEU A 137 -13.95 11.05 -18.04
C LEU A 137 -14.37 11.55 -16.66
N ILE A 138 -13.56 11.29 -15.62
CA ILE A 138 -13.86 11.72 -14.25
C ILE A 138 -14.02 13.25 -14.18
N VAL A 139 -13.12 14.00 -14.83
CA VAL A 139 -13.19 15.47 -14.92
C VAL A 139 -14.43 15.92 -15.68
N LYS A 140 -14.85 15.21 -16.74
CA LYS A 140 -16.09 15.52 -17.46
C LYS A 140 -17.34 15.30 -16.60
N LEU A 141 -17.35 14.23 -15.80
CA LEU A 141 -18.50 13.87 -14.95
C LEU A 141 -18.63 14.78 -13.72
N ALA A 142 -17.51 15.17 -13.10
CA ALA A 142 -17.49 16.04 -11.94
C ALA A 142 -16.40 17.11 -12.09
N PRO A 143 -16.61 18.14 -12.93
CA PRO A 143 -15.57 19.13 -13.25
C PRO A 143 -15.11 19.94 -12.03
N GLU A 144 -16.00 20.18 -11.07
CA GLU A 144 -15.68 20.92 -9.84
C GLU A 144 -14.97 20.03 -8.79
N PHE A 145 -15.31 18.74 -8.74
CA PHE A 145 -14.85 17.82 -7.68
C PHE A 145 -14.48 16.42 -8.21
N PRO A 146 -13.55 16.29 -9.18
CA PRO A 146 -13.27 15.02 -9.85
C PRO A 146 -12.66 13.99 -8.90
N TRP A 147 -11.78 14.43 -8.00
CA TRP A 147 -11.18 13.59 -6.98
C TRP A 147 -12.21 13.03 -5.99
N THR A 148 -13.21 13.81 -5.61
CA THR A 148 -14.28 13.38 -4.69
C THR A 148 -15.12 12.28 -5.32
N LEU A 149 -15.49 12.45 -6.60
CA LEU A 149 -16.20 11.42 -7.37
C LEU A 149 -15.38 10.13 -7.42
N TYR A 150 -14.09 10.24 -7.78
CA TYR A 150 -13.18 9.10 -7.84
C TYR A 150 -13.03 8.37 -6.49
N LYS A 151 -12.77 9.11 -5.42
CA LYS A 151 -12.60 8.56 -4.07
C LYS A 151 -13.86 7.83 -3.61
N THR A 152 -15.03 8.43 -3.88
CA THR A 152 -16.33 7.83 -3.55
C THR A 152 -16.52 6.52 -4.31
N ALA A 153 -16.33 6.54 -5.64
CA ALA A 153 -16.44 5.34 -6.47
C ALA A 153 -15.45 4.25 -6.04
N LYS A 154 -14.17 4.60 -5.83
CA LYS A 154 -13.11 3.69 -5.38
C LYS A 154 -13.50 3.02 -4.06
N SER A 155 -13.98 3.77 -3.07
CA SER A 155 -14.34 3.26 -1.74
C SER A 155 -15.44 2.20 -1.76
N GLN A 156 -16.29 2.18 -2.79
CA GLN A 156 -17.35 1.18 -2.96
C GLN A 156 -16.87 -0.11 -3.67
N ILE A 157 -15.66 -0.12 -4.20
CA ILE A 157 -15.10 -1.24 -4.98
C ILE A 157 -13.98 -1.94 -4.22
N ILE A 158 -13.09 -1.16 -3.59
CA ILE A 158 -11.87 -1.71 -2.97
C ILE A 158 -12.17 -2.51 -1.72
N THR A 159 -11.33 -3.52 -1.46
CA THR A 159 -11.27 -4.18 -0.15
C THR A 159 -10.53 -3.27 0.84
N PRO A 160 -10.88 -3.26 2.14
CA PRO A 160 -10.08 -2.60 3.16
C PRO A 160 -8.61 -3.03 3.09
N THR A 161 -7.69 -2.07 3.24
CA THR A 161 -6.26 -2.31 3.13
C THR A 161 -5.79 -3.26 4.25
N PRO A 162 -5.17 -4.41 3.92
CA PRO A 162 -4.64 -5.33 4.91
C PRO A 162 -3.33 -4.81 5.52
N LEU A 163 -2.87 -5.45 6.60
CA LEU A 163 -1.56 -5.14 7.20
C LEU A 163 -0.43 -5.41 6.22
N ILE A 164 -0.52 -6.49 5.45
CA ILE A 164 0.42 -6.86 4.39
C ILE A 164 -0.34 -7.12 3.10
N GLN A 165 0.17 -6.61 1.98
CA GLN A 165 -0.38 -6.82 0.64
C GLN A 165 0.74 -7.23 -0.33
N LEU A 166 0.48 -8.26 -1.13
CA LEU A 166 1.35 -8.71 -2.22
C LEU A 166 0.68 -8.40 -3.55
N GLY A 167 1.35 -7.65 -4.41
CA GLY A 167 0.80 -7.23 -5.70
C GLY A 167 -0.24 -6.10 -5.61
N GLY A 168 -0.87 -5.83 -6.75
CA GLY A 168 -1.92 -4.80 -6.89
C GLY A 168 -1.35 -3.39 -6.99
N TYR A 169 -2.16 -2.41 -6.58
CA TYR A 169 -1.75 -1.02 -6.49
C TYR A 169 -1.40 -0.67 -5.04
N PRO A 170 -0.39 0.19 -4.82
CA PRO A 170 -0.07 0.64 -3.47
C PRO A 170 -1.26 1.38 -2.88
N GLN A 171 -1.64 0.98 -1.68
CA GLN A 171 -2.71 1.63 -0.93
C GLN A 171 -2.08 2.63 0.04
N TRP A 172 -2.16 3.90 -0.33
CA TRP A 172 -1.65 4.97 0.51
C TRP A 172 -2.70 5.36 1.56
N ILE A 173 -2.30 5.39 2.82
CA ILE A 173 -3.03 6.13 3.85
C ILE A 173 -2.72 7.64 3.73
N ILE A 174 -1.62 8.01 3.05
CA ILE A 174 -1.04 9.36 3.06
C ILE A 174 -0.56 9.77 1.66
N ASN A 175 -0.98 10.95 1.20
CA ASN A 175 -0.73 11.48 -0.15
C ASN A 175 0.70 12.06 -0.38
N ASP A 176 1.70 11.70 0.44
CA ASP A 176 3.02 12.36 0.42
C ASP A 176 4.10 11.59 -0.37
N ILE A 177 3.76 10.44 -0.98
CA ILE A 177 4.72 9.74 -1.84
C ILE A 177 4.72 10.39 -3.22
N ASP A 178 5.90 10.89 -3.58
CA ASP A 178 6.16 11.43 -4.91
C ASP A 178 5.93 10.35 -5.97
N PHE A 179 4.81 10.44 -6.69
CA PHE A 179 4.43 9.48 -7.72
C PHE A 179 5.55 9.25 -8.75
N ARG A 180 6.42 10.24 -8.99
CA ARG A 180 7.56 10.10 -9.91
C ARG A 180 8.51 8.97 -9.50
N LYS A 181 8.59 8.64 -8.20
CA LYS A 181 9.44 7.55 -7.68
C LYS A 181 8.88 6.16 -7.97
N ILE A 182 7.57 6.05 -8.19
CA ILE A 182 6.86 4.77 -8.39
C ILE A 182 6.24 4.64 -9.77
N LYS A 183 6.34 5.69 -10.61
CA LYS A 183 5.76 5.71 -11.94
C LYS A 183 6.32 4.57 -12.79
N GLY A 184 5.42 3.74 -13.32
CA GLY A 184 5.79 2.60 -14.18
C GLY A 184 6.30 1.38 -13.41
N LYS A 185 6.30 1.42 -12.07
CA LYS A 185 6.74 0.30 -11.23
C LYS A 185 5.57 -0.53 -10.75
N GLU A 186 5.79 -1.81 -10.56
CA GLU A 186 4.79 -2.73 -10.01
C GLU A 186 5.02 -2.94 -8.52
N LEU A 187 3.95 -2.88 -7.72
CA LEU A 187 4.05 -3.17 -6.30
C LEU A 187 4.22 -4.67 -6.10
N LYS A 188 5.27 -5.09 -5.41
CA LYS A 188 5.49 -6.49 -5.04
C LYS A 188 5.07 -6.77 -3.62
N PHE A 189 5.45 -5.88 -2.70
CA PHE A 189 5.16 -6.01 -1.28
C PHE A 189 4.80 -4.68 -0.67
N GLN A 190 3.79 -4.70 0.20
CA GLN A 190 3.42 -3.58 1.05
C GLN A 190 3.20 -4.09 2.46
N TYR A 191 3.79 -3.40 3.43
CA TYR A 191 3.39 -3.45 4.83
C TYR A 191 2.86 -2.08 5.22
N LEU A 192 1.70 -2.03 5.89
CA LEU A 192 1.08 -0.78 6.28
C LEU A 192 0.41 -0.90 7.65
N ASN A 193 1.03 -0.29 8.66
CA ASN A 193 0.51 -0.28 10.02
C ASN A 193 -0.11 1.08 10.34
N SER A 194 -1.44 1.12 10.36
CA SER A 194 -2.20 2.34 10.64
C SER A 194 -2.02 2.86 12.07
N ARG A 195 -1.69 2.00 13.04
CA ARG A 195 -1.47 2.38 14.44
C ARG A 195 -0.15 3.12 14.61
N SER A 196 0.93 2.59 14.05
CA SER A 196 2.25 3.23 14.08
C SER A 196 2.43 4.28 12.98
N ARG A 197 1.47 4.39 12.03
CA ARG A 197 1.54 5.24 10.84
C ARG A 197 2.82 5.02 10.04
N LYS A 198 3.28 3.76 9.99
CA LYS A 198 4.46 3.36 9.24
C LYS A 198 4.06 2.47 8.07
N GLY A 199 4.80 2.62 6.98
CA GLY A 199 4.63 1.84 5.78
C GLY A 199 5.97 1.45 5.18
N TYR A 200 6.01 0.27 4.58
CA TYR A 200 7.11 -0.22 3.77
C TYR A 200 6.54 -0.72 2.46
N PHE A 201 7.20 -0.38 1.36
CA PHE A 201 6.78 -0.74 0.02
C PHE A 201 8.00 -1.19 -0.77
N GLU A 202 7.87 -2.31 -1.47
CA GLU A 202 8.84 -2.80 -2.42
C GLU A 202 8.20 -2.84 -3.80
N PHE A 203 8.91 -2.25 -4.76
CA PHE A 203 8.51 -2.18 -6.15
C PHE A 203 9.53 -2.90 -7.05
N GLU A 204 9.02 -3.48 -8.13
CA GLU A 204 9.84 -3.96 -9.24
C GLU A 204 10.19 -2.82 -10.20
N SER A 205 11.44 -2.75 -10.64
CA SER A 205 11.92 -1.77 -11.61
C SER A 205 12.70 -2.46 -12.73
N GLU A 206 12.22 -2.36 -13.98
CA GLU A 206 12.94 -2.75 -15.23
C GLU A 206 13.81 -4.02 -15.11
N GLY A 207 13.22 -5.13 -14.66
CA GLY A 207 13.90 -6.44 -14.57
C GLY A 207 14.85 -6.62 -13.38
N ASN A 208 14.92 -5.65 -12.46
CA ASN A 208 15.57 -5.79 -11.16
C ASN A 208 14.61 -5.44 -10.02
N LEU A 209 14.53 -6.31 -9.01
CA LEU A 209 13.97 -5.97 -7.69
C LEU A 209 14.89 -4.91 -7.06
N GLY A 210 14.36 -3.77 -6.61
CA GLY A 210 15.28 -2.81 -5.98
C GLY A 210 14.75 -1.49 -5.44
N ASP A 211 13.52 -1.08 -5.74
CA ASP A 211 13.04 0.22 -5.25
C ASP A 211 12.24 0.07 -3.97
N LEU A 212 12.92 0.37 -2.86
CA LEU A 212 12.36 0.36 -1.52
C LEU A 212 11.90 1.75 -1.11
N CYS A 213 10.67 1.85 -0.64
CA CYS A 213 10.11 3.07 -0.06
C CYS A 213 9.72 2.80 1.40
N PHE A 214 10.34 3.52 2.33
CA PHE A 214 9.90 3.59 3.72
C PHE A 214 9.13 4.89 3.96
N PHE A 215 8.10 4.79 4.79
CA PHE A 215 7.30 5.92 5.21
C PHE A 215 7.05 5.89 6.73
N GLN A 216 7.18 7.05 7.37
CA GLN A 216 6.77 7.30 8.76
C GLN A 216 6.16 8.69 8.87
N ARG A 217 5.04 8.82 9.60
CA ARG A 217 4.45 10.11 9.99
C ARG A 217 4.60 10.35 11.49
N ASP A 218 5.02 11.56 11.86
CA ASP A 218 4.93 12.08 13.24
C ASP A 218 3.47 12.43 13.62
#